data_AF-A0A937VZ34-F1
#
_entry.id   AF-A0A937VZ34-F1
#
_cell.length_a   1.000
_cell.length_b   1.000
_cell.length_c   1.000
_cell.angle_alpha   90.00
_cell.angle_beta   90.00
_cell.angle_gamma   90.00
#
_symmetry.space_group_name_H-M   'P 1'
#
loop_
_entity.id
_entity.type
_entity.pdbx_description
1 polymer ?
#
loop_
_entity_poly.entity_id
_entity_poly.type
_entity_poly.pdbx_seq_one_letter_code
_entity_poly.pdbx_strand_id
1 'polypeptide(L)'
;MELRVPLKTLCTETAKSLNSRARRLLRARTVQQLGPGDQRRAERALGWNRLTMRTGLHTLTRGFGCLEALSARGRKRAAVHVPALLDDRRAIVDSQRHTDPPCRTQRLYTRLRATEVRRQLMAQQGSQDHELPTVPTLTVTRNARGSFPKKVAQ
;
A
#
# COMPACT_ATOMS: atom_id res chain seq x y z
N MET A 1 29.47 -28.53 16.11
CA MET A 1 29.93 -27.16 16.47
C MET A 1 28.74 -26.34 16.94
N GLU A 2 28.66 -26.00 18.22
CA GLU A 2 27.62 -25.11 18.73
C GLU A 2 28.02 -23.64 18.56
N LEU A 3 27.05 -22.75 18.29
CA LEU A 3 27.30 -21.32 18.27
C LEU A 3 27.53 -20.82 19.70
N ARG A 4 28.62 -20.08 19.93
CA ARG A 4 28.90 -19.45 21.23
C ARG A 4 27.76 -18.50 21.61
N VAL A 5 27.37 -18.50 22.89
CA VAL A 5 26.30 -17.64 23.43
C VAL A 5 26.43 -16.15 23.05
N PRO A 6 27.60 -15.49 23.17
CA PRO A 6 27.74 -14.08 22.80
C PRO A 6 27.54 -13.80 21.30
N LEU A 7 27.83 -14.77 20.42
CA LEU A 7 27.56 -14.63 18.99
C LEU A 7 26.06 -14.72 18.69
N LYS A 8 25.34 -15.58 19.41
CA LYS A 8 23.88 -15.71 19.27
C LYS A 8 23.16 -14.42 19.64
N THR A 9 23.57 -13.78 20.75
CA THR A 9 22.98 -12.52 21.20
C THR A 9 23.27 -11.40 20.20
N LEU A 10 24.53 -11.24 19.78
CA LEU A 10 24.94 -10.25 18.78
C LEU A 10 24.15 -10.38 17.48
N CYS A 11 24.04 -11.60 16.92
CA CYS A 11 23.29 -11.82 15.69
C CYS A 11 21.80 -11.49 15.84
N THR A 12 21.23 -11.77 17.00
CA THR A 12 19.81 -11.53 17.28
C THR A 12 19.52 -10.04 17.47
N GLU A 13 20.36 -9.32 18.20
CA GLU A 13 20.25 -7.88 18.41
C GLU A 13 20.47 -7.11 17.10
N THR A 14 21.50 -7.46 16.34
CA THR A 14 21.75 -6.89 15.02
C THR A 14 20.59 -7.16 14.06
N ALA A 15 19.99 -8.36 14.10
CA ALA A 15 18.81 -8.62 13.28
C ALA A 15 17.62 -7.73 13.66
N LYS A 16 17.44 -7.40 14.95
CA LYS A 16 16.35 -6.54 15.42
C LYS A 16 16.52 -5.08 14.99
N SER A 17 17.74 -4.55 14.97
CA SER A 17 18.02 -3.16 14.56
C SER A 17 17.88 -2.91 13.06
N LEU A 18 17.89 -3.96 12.23
CA LEU A 18 17.81 -3.85 10.77
C LEU A 18 16.38 -3.83 10.23
N ASN A 19 16.20 -3.16 9.09
CA ASN A 19 15.00 -3.23 8.27
C ASN A 19 14.76 -4.66 7.73
N SER A 20 13.54 -4.95 7.27
CA SER A 20 13.14 -6.31 6.88
C SER A 20 14.04 -6.94 5.80
N ARG A 21 14.49 -6.14 4.82
CA ARG A 21 15.38 -6.58 3.73
C ARG A 21 16.78 -6.91 4.27
N ALA A 22 17.41 -5.97 4.96
CA ALA A 22 18.76 -6.13 5.51
C ALA A 22 18.81 -7.26 6.55
N ARG A 23 17.78 -7.38 7.38
CA ARG A 23 17.61 -8.50 8.32
C ARG A 23 17.63 -9.86 7.61
N ARG A 24 16.92 -9.98 6.49
CA ARG A 24 16.87 -11.24 5.72
C ARG A 24 18.22 -11.58 5.09
N LEU A 25 18.93 -10.58 4.57
CA LEU A 25 20.27 -10.73 4.00
C LEU A 25 21.30 -11.11 5.07
N LEU A 26 21.26 -10.46 6.24
CA LEU A 26 22.10 -10.81 7.38
C LEU A 26 21.92 -12.29 7.72
N ARG A 27 20.67 -12.72 7.93
CA ARG A 27 20.36 -14.12 8.26
C ARG A 27 20.88 -15.10 7.22
N ALA A 28 20.70 -14.79 5.94
CA ALA A 28 21.17 -15.65 4.86
C ALA A 28 22.70 -15.72 4.75
N ARG A 29 23.40 -14.60 4.96
CA ARG A 29 24.87 -14.56 5.00
C ARG A 29 25.40 -15.36 6.19
N THR A 30 24.81 -15.18 7.37
CA THR A 30 25.18 -15.97 8.57
C THR A 30 24.98 -17.46 8.32
N VAL A 31 23.88 -17.85 7.67
CA VAL A 31 23.58 -19.24 7.29
C VAL A 31 24.64 -19.78 6.31
N GLN A 32 25.00 -19.07 5.25
CA GLN A 32 26.10 -19.50 4.34
C GLN A 32 27.41 -19.79 5.08
N GLN A 33 27.76 -18.98 6.09
CA GLN A 33 28.99 -19.17 6.87
C GLN A 33 28.91 -20.38 7.84
N LEU A 34 27.73 -20.94 8.10
CA LEU A 34 27.55 -22.09 9.01
C LEU A 34 27.81 -23.45 8.34
N GLY A 35 27.92 -23.51 7.01
CA GLY A 35 28.25 -24.71 6.24
C GLY A 35 27.06 -25.65 5.98
N PRO A 36 27.28 -26.92 5.59
CA PRO A 36 26.21 -27.85 5.21
C PRO A 36 25.17 -28.05 6.34
N GLY A 37 23.88 -27.96 6.01
CA GLY A 37 22.78 -28.09 7.00
C GLY A 37 22.53 -26.83 7.86
N ASP A 38 23.17 -25.72 7.48
CA ASP A 38 23.04 -24.37 8.01
C ASP A 38 21.63 -23.91 8.40
N GLN A 39 20.59 -24.14 7.59
CA GLN A 39 19.23 -23.64 7.87
C GLN A 39 18.63 -24.30 9.12
N ARG A 40 18.74 -25.63 9.25
CA ARG A 40 18.23 -26.37 10.42
C ARG A 40 19.03 -26.02 11.67
N ARG A 41 20.33 -25.80 11.51
CA ARG A 41 21.23 -25.40 12.60
C ARG A 41 20.94 -23.98 13.09
N ALA A 42 20.71 -23.04 12.18
CA ALA A 42 20.33 -21.66 12.50
C ALA A 42 18.95 -21.57 13.14
N GLU A 43 17.99 -22.39 12.69
CA GLU A 43 16.67 -22.48 13.31
C GLU A 43 16.77 -22.94 14.77
N ARG A 44 17.51 -24.02 15.05
CA ARG A 44 17.72 -24.52 16.42
C ARG A 44 18.53 -23.57 17.31
N ALA A 45 19.55 -22.93 16.74
CA ALA A 45 20.50 -22.14 17.53
C ALA A 45 20.10 -20.68 17.73
N LEU A 46 19.34 -20.10 16.80
CA LEU A 46 18.98 -18.67 16.76
C LEU A 46 17.46 -18.43 16.70
N GLY A 47 16.64 -19.49 16.59
CA GLY A 47 15.17 -19.37 16.48
C GLY A 47 14.70 -18.70 15.19
N TRP A 48 15.53 -18.69 14.15
CA TRP A 48 15.19 -18.03 12.89
C TRP A 48 14.34 -18.94 11.99
N ASN A 49 13.27 -18.37 11.42
CA ASN A 49 12.39 -19.10 10.52
C ASN A 49 13.09 -19.49 9.21
N ARG A 50 13.07 -20.79 8.88
CA ARG A 50 13.69 -21.37 7.68
C ARG A 50 13.24 -20.76 6.35
N LEU A 51 11.96 -20.39 6.22
CA LEU A 51 11.43 -19.82 4.98
C LEU A 51 12.05 -18.44 4.72
N THR A 52 12.19 -17.63 5.76
CA THR A 52 12.85 -16.32 5.68
C THR A 52 14.31 -16.45 5.27
N MET A 53 15.02 -17.44 5.82
CA MET A 53 16.41 -17.73 5.47
C MET A 53 16.53 -18.21 4.02
N ARG A 54 15.65 -19.11 3.58
CA ARG A 54 15.61 -19.60 2.19
C ARG A 54 15.38 -18.48 1.18
N THR A 55 14.45 -17.56 1.46
CA THR A 55 14.24 -16.38 0.59
C THR A 55 15.47 -15.48 0.55
N GLY A 56 16.13 -15.26 1.69
CA GLY A 56 17.37 -14.49 1.74
C GLY A 56 18.51 -15.15 0.97
N LEU A 57 18.66 -16.47 1.07
CA LEU A 57 19.67 -17.22 0.34
C LEU A 57 19.42 -17.15 -1.17
N HIS A 58 18.16 -17.35 -1.60
CA HIS A 58 17.76 -17.18 -2.99
C HIS A 58 18.08 -15.80 -3.54
N THR A 59 17.85 -14.76 -2.71
CA THR A 59 18.20 -13.37 -3.04
C THR A 59 19.72 -13.19 -3.24
N LEU A 60 20.54 -13.79 -2.36
CA LEU A 60 22.00 -13.75 -2.49
C LEU A 60 22.48 -14.49 -3.74
N THR A 61 21.96 -15.69 -4.00
CA THR A 61 22.35 -16.50 -5.16
C THR A 61 21.99 -15.85 -6.50
N ARG A 62 20.84 -15.17 -6.58
CA ARG A 62 20.37 -14.55 -7.83
C ARG A 62 20.88 -13.13 -8.05
N GLY A 63 21.56 -12.52 -7.09
CA GLY A 63 22.12 -11.16 -7.21
C GLY A 63 21.08 -10.02 -7.20
N PHE A 64 19.79 -10.30 -7.38
CA PHE A 64 18.71 -9.31 -7.32
C PHE A 64 17.85 -9.47 -6.07
N GLY A 65 17.48 -8.35 -5.48
CA GLY A 65 16.63 -8.29 -4.29
C GLY A 65 15.23 -8.84 -4.55
N CYS A 66 14.75 -9.80 -3.76
CA CYS A 66 13.32 -10.08 -3.68
C CYS A 66 12.58 -8.82 -3.17
N LEU A 67 11.97 -8.07 -4.08
CA LEU A 67 11.07 -6.98 -3.73
C LEU A 67 9.81 -7.59 -3.13
N GLU A 68 9.46 -7.15 -1.92
CA GLU A 68 8.18 -7.54 -1.35
C GLU A 68 7.07 -6.82 -2.12
N ALA A 69 6.11 -7.58 -2.65
CA ALA A 69 4.94 -7.04 -3.34
C ALA A 69 3.93 -6.44 -2.33
N LEU A 70 4.40 -5.58 -1.41
CA LEU A 70 3.57 -4.95 -0.38
C LEU A 70 2.47 -4.09 -1.01
N SER A 71 2.79 -3.40 -2.10
CA SER A 71 1.84 -2.58 -2.88
C SER A 71 0.77 -3.41 -3.60
N ALA A 72 1.03 -4.71 -3.84
CA ALA A 72 0.06 -5.61 -4.44
C ALA A 72 -0.88 -6.22 -3.39
N ARG A 73 -0.56 -6.10 -2.09
CA ARG A 73 -1.37 -6.63 -0.99
C ARG A 73 -2.44 -5.62 -0.58
N GLY A 74 -3.52 -6.14 0.00
CA GLY A 74 -4.61 -5.34 0.53
C GLY A 74 -5.68 -4.99 -0.51
N ARG A 75 -6.82 -4.49 -0.01
CA ARG A 75 -7.95 -4.08 -0.85
C ARG A 75 -7.59 -2.80 -1.61
N LYS A 76 -7.64 -2.88 -2.94
CA LYS A 76 -7.40 -1.70 -3.78
C LYS A 76 -8.61 -0.76 -3.74
N ARG A 77 -8.37 0.52 -3.98
CA ARG A 77 -9.45 1.52 -4.08
C ARG A 77 -10.31 1.21 -5.30
N ALA A 78 -11.58 1.59 -5.25
CA ALA A 78 -12.50 1.47 -6.40
C ALA A 78 -11.93 2.06 -7.69
N ALA A 79 -11.15 3.13 -7.56
CA ALA A 79 -10.38 3.76 -8.65
C ALA A 79 -9.49 2.81 -9.46
N VAL A 80 -9.02 1.72 -8.85
CA VAL A 80 -8.17 0.73 -9.54
C VAL A 80 -9.02 -0.33 -10.26
N HIS A 81 -10.24 -0.56 -9.79
CA HIS A 81 -11.14 -1.56 -10.36
C HIS A 81 -11.93 -1.02 -11.54
N VAL A 82 -12.32 0.26 -11.50
CA VAL A 82 -13.14 0.90 -12.54
C VAL A 82 -12.51 2.26 -12.88
N PRO A 83 -11.51 2.29 -13.78
CA PRO A 83 -10.84 3.53 -14.15
C PRO A 83 -11.75 4.49 -14.93
N ALA A 84 -12.60 3.98 -15.84
CA ALA A 84 -13.52 4.79 -16.65
C ALA A 84 -14.46 5.65 -15.78
N LEU A 85 -15.00 5.06 -14.71
CA LEU A 85 -15.83 5.74 -13.73
C LEU A 85 -15.16 6.99 -13.11
N LEU A 86 -13.82 7.02 -13.03
CA LEU A 86 -13.11 8.17 -12.50
C LEU A 86 -13.16 9.36 -13.43
N ASP A 87 -13.11 9.13 -14.74
CA ASP A 87 -13.13 10.16 -15.76
C ASP A 87 -14.55 10.74 -15.88
N ASP A 88 -15.56 9.87 -15.82
CA ASP A 88 -16.97 10.26 -15.79
C ASP A 88 -17.30 11.12 -14.57
N ARG A 89 -16.86 10.65 -13.40
CA ARG A 89 -16.96 11.41 -12.15
C ARG A 89 -16.22 12.73 -12.24
N ARG A 90 -15.06 12.75 -12.91
CA ARG A 90 -14.26 13.95 -13.08
C ARG A 90 -14.99 14.97 -13.94
N ALA A 91 -15.57 14.57 -15.07
CA ALA A 91 -16.37 15.46 -15.91
C ALA A 91 -17.51 16.10 -15.10
N ILE A 92 -18.24 15.31 -14.32
CA ILE A 92 -19.30 15.78 -13.44
C ILE A 92 -18.78 16.77 -12.38
N VAL A 93 -17.73 16.39 -11.66
CA VAL A 93 -17.21 17.19 -10.55
C VAL A 93 -16.55 18.48 -11.05
N ASP A 94 -15.78 18.41 -12.13
CA ASP A 94 -15.03 19.53 -12.70
C ASP A 94 -15.97 20.61 -13.26
N SER A 95 -17.13 20.23 -13.83
CA SER A 95 -18.16 21.18 -14.27
C SER A 95 -18.74 22.05 -13.15
N GLN A 96 -18.67 21.59 -11.89
CA GLN A 96 -19.22 22.29 -10.73
C GLN A 96 -18.14 22.77 -9.76
N ARG A 97 -16.87 22.79 -10.19
CA ARG A 97 -15.79 23.36 -9.39
C ARG A 97 -15.90 24.87 -9.36
N HIS A 98 -15.70 25.43 -8.18
CA HIS A 98 -15.55 26.86 -7.99
C HIS A 98 -14.43 27.16 -7.00
N THR A 99 -13.86 28.36 -7.12
CA THR A 99 -12.91 28.89 -6.16
C THR A 99 -13.62 29.18 -4.84
N ASP A 100 -12.86 29.17 -3.74
CA ASP A 100 -13.32 29.63 -2.44
C ASP A 100 -14.02 31.00 -2.57
N PRO A 101 -15.32 31.14 -2.22
CA PRO A 101 -16.04 32.40 -2.40
C PRO A 101 -15.36 33.64 -1.76
N PRO A 102 -14.81 33.58 -0.53
CA PRO A 102 -14.05 34.69 0.04
C PRO A 102 -12.63 34.85 -0.55
N CYS A 103 -12.23 34.04 -1.55
CA CYS A 103 -10.92 34.04 -2.19
C CYS A 103 -9.70 34.02 -1.25
N ARG A 104 -9.87 33.54 -0.01
CA ARG A 104 -8.79 33.45 0.99
C ARG A 104 -7.86 32.28 0.73
N THR A 105 -8.33 31.29 -0.03
CA THR A 105 -7.57 30.08 -0.34
C THR A 105 -7.66 29.74 -1.81
N GLN A 106 -6.59 29.15 -2.36
CA GLN A 106 -6.56 28.59 -3.72
C GLN A 106 -7.28 27.22 -3.81
N ARG A 107 -8.08 26.86 -2.79
CA ARG A 107 -8.77 25.57 -2.75
C ARG A 107 -9.99 25.62 -3.67
N LEU A 108 -10.15 24.54 -4.44
CA LEU A 108 -11.33 24.33 -5.27
C LEU A 108 -12.38 23.56 -4.47
N TYR A 109 -13.58 24.12 -4.45
CA TYR A 109 -14.75 23.52 -3.83
C TYR A 109 -15.73 23.06 -4.88
N THR A 110 -16.58 22.13 -4.46
CA THR A 110 -17.61 21.52 -5.31
C THR A 110 -18.95 21.66 -4.61
N ARG A 111 -19.99 22.02 -5.37
CA ARG A 111 -21.36 22.09 -4.83
C ARG A 111 -21.98 20.70 -4.64
N LEU A 112 -21.46 19.71 -5.36
CA LEU A 112 -21.97 18.34 -5.36
C LEU A 112 -21.51 17.52 -4.16
N ARG A 113 -22.48 16.87 -3.52
CA ARG A 113 -22.25 15.79 -2.55
C ARG A 113 -21.99 14.46 -3.29
N ALA A 114 -21.35 13.51 -2.62
CA ALA A 114 -21.09 12.19 -3.21
C ALA A 114 -22.37 11.42 -3.57
N THR A 115 -23.48 11.65 -2.86
CA THR A 115 -24.81 11.11 -3.21
C THR A 115 -25.30 11.63 -4.56
N GLU A 116 -25.14 12.93 -4.79
CA GLU A 116 -25.57 13.58 -6.02
C GLU A 116 -24.67 13.19 -7.20
N VAL A 117 -23.36 13.06 -6.96
CA VAL A 117 -22.43 12.50 -7.95
C VAL A 117 -22.84 11.08 -8.36
N ARG A 118 -23.27 10.23 -7.41
CA ARG A 118 -23.77 8.89 -7.74
C ARG A 118 -25.02 8.94 -8.61
N ARG A 119 -25.97 9.83 -8.30
CA ARG A 119 -27.20 10.03 -9.09
C ARG A 119 -26.88 10.50 -10.52
N GLN A 120 -25.97 11.45 -10.68
CA GLN A 120 -25.58 11.97 -11.99
C GLN A 120 -24.81 10.94 -12.82
N LEU A 121 -24.00 10.09 -12.20
CA LEU A 121 -23.36 8.96 -12.88
C LEU A 121 -24.41 7.99 -13.45
N MET A 122 -25.47 7.68 -12.69
CA MET A 122 -26.56 6.85 -13.22
C MET A 122 -27.31 7.55 -14.37
N ALA A 123 -27.61 8.84 -14.22
CA ALA A 123 -28.43 9.59 -15.17
C ALA A 123 -27.71 9.95 -16.48
N GLN A 124 -26.41 10.28 -16.42
CA GLN A 124 -25.65 10.78 -17.57
C GLN A 124 -24.82 9.70 -18.26
N GLN A 125 -24.38 8.68 -17.51
CA GLN A 125 -23.45 7.66 -18.00
C GLN A 125 -24.09 6.27 -18.07
N GLY A 126 -25.35 6.14 -17.64
CA GLY A 126 -26.09 4.87 -17.70
C GLY A 126 -25.51 3.76 -16.82
N SER A 127 -24.61 4.10 -15.88
CA SER A 127 -23.97 3.11 -15.02
C SER A 127 -24.98 2.41 -14.13
N GLN A 128 -24.90 1.09 -14.06
CA GLN A 128 -25.80 0.30 -13.23
C GLN A 128 -25.45 0.44 -11.74
N ASP A 129 -26.44 0.34 -10.85
CA ASP A 129 -26.25 0.58 -9.42
C ASP A 129 -25.19 -0.36 -8.80
N HIS A 130 -25.08 -1.58 -9.31
CA HIS A 130 -24.11 -2.60 -8.89
C HIS A 130 -22.66 -2.33 -9.34
N GLU A 131 -22.48 -1.54 -10.41
CA GLU A 131 -21.16 -1.15 -10.91
C GLU A 131 -20.61 0.08 -10.17
N LEU A 132 -21.50 0.82 -9.50
CA LEU A 132 -21.17 2.05 -8.81
C LEU A 132 -20.68 1.77 -7.37
N PRO A 133 -19.52 2.33 -6.97
CA PRO A 133 -19.03 2.29 -5.60
C PRO A 133 -20.00 2.98 -4.64
N THR A 134 -20.13 2.46 -3.43
CA THR A 134 -20.99 3.04 -2.39
C THR A 134 -20.61 4.51 -2.10
N VAL A 135 -21.58 5.30 -1.63
CA VAL A 135 -21.41 6.73 -1.31
C VAL A 135 -20.17 7.04 -0.43
N PRO A 136 -19.82 6.25 0.61
CA PRO A 136 -18.58 6.47 1.37
C PRO A 136 -17.33 6.33 0.50
N THR A 137 -17.28 5.34 -0.38
CA THR A 137 -16.17 5.11 -1.32
C THR A 137 -16.03 6.27 -2.31
N LEU A 138 -17.15 6.79 -2.83
CA LEU A 138 -17.17 7.99 -3.67
C LEU A 138 -16.68 9.23 -2.91
N THR A 139 -17.04 9.36 -1.63
CA THR A 139 -16.57 10.47 -0.77
C THR A 139 -15.07 10.44 -0.59
N VAL A 140 -14.51 9.29 -0.20
CA VAL A 140 -13.05 9.11 -0.04
C VAL A 140 -12.32 9.37 -1.36
N THR A 141 -12.85 8.83 -2.46
CA THR A 141 -12.25 8.99 -3.80
C THR A 141 -12.28 10.43 -4.29
N ARG A 142 -13.36 11.17 -3.99
CA ARG A 142 -13.48 12.60 -4.32
C ARG A 142 -12.53 13.46 -3.49
N ASN A 143 -12.48 13.24 -2.17
CA ASN A 143 -11.60 13.99 -1.26
C ASN A 143 -10.11 13.75 -1.58
N ALA A 144 -9.73 12.52 -1.95
CA ALA A 144 -8.36 12.18 -2.35
C ALA A 144 -7.87 12.97 -3.58
N ARG A 145 -8.77 13.56 -4.37
CA ARG A 145 -8.42 14.42 -5.52
C ARG A 145 -8.50 15.92 -5.24
N GLY A 146 -8.60 16.31 -3.96
CA GLY A 146 -8.64 17.72 -3.56
C GLY A 146 -9.97 18.42 -3.83
N SER A 147 -11.04 17.67 -4.08
CA SER A 147 -12.39 18.21 -4.26
C SER A 147 -13.19 18.10 -2.96
N PHE A 148 -13.44 19.24 -2.30
CA PHE A 148 -14.18 19.28 -1.05
C PHE A 148 -15.58 19.87 -1.25
N PRO A 149 -16.60 19.39 -0.52
CA PRO A 149 -17.93 19.94 -0.63
C PRO A 149 -17.98 21.24 0.19
N LYS A 150 -18.49 22.33 -0.39
CA LYS A 150 -18.78 23.56 0.35
C LYS A 150 -20.12 24.10 -0.09
N LYS A 151 -21.01 24.36 0.88
CA LYS A 151 -22.26 25.06 0.60
C LYS A 151 -21.90 26.50 0.27
N VAL A 152 -22.39 26.98 -0.86
CA VAL A 152 -22.38 28.40 -1.20
C VAL A 152 -23.83 28.86 -1.04
N ALA A 153 -24.06 29.93 -0.28
CA ALA A 153 -25.38 30.55 -0.23
C ALA A 153 -25.73 31.03 -1.65
N GLN A 154 -26.92 30.66 -2.14
CA GLN A 154 -27.48 31.22 -3.36
C GLN A 154 -28.15 32.55 -3.07
#